data_AF-A0A946NLL6-F1
#
_entry.id   AF-A0A946NLL6-F1
#
_cell.length_a   1.000
_cell.length_b   1.000
_cell.length_c   1.000
_cell.angle_alpha   90.00
_cell.angle_beta   90.00
_cell.angle_gamma   90.00
#
_symmetry.space_group_name_H-M   'P 1'
#
loop_
_entity.id
_entity.type
_entity.pdbx_description
1 polymer ?
#
loop_
_entity_poly.entity_id
_entity_poly.type
_entity_poly.pdbx_seq_one_letter_code
_entity_poly.pdbx_strand_id
1 'polypeptide(L)'
;MKKYIAIIFALFLLSGCAGKYQSLKLGQIDSSNKSITVPGAGNALFEIKAALINDGWKIKVGDASLLETGTNTSNINSKTQVTHDTAYRMYMSYTLSNRQRGGITAFNISIVDNKTNEEVLNMVGNAQDYVRYERNDIASNLIKNLKEIQR
;
A
#
# COMPACT_ATOMS: atom_id res chain seq x y z
N MET A 1 9.51 23.23 42.12
CA MET A 1 8.81 23.42 40.83
C MET A 1 9.67 23.03 39.62
N LYS A 2 10.94 23.45 39.51
CA LYS A 2 11.81 23.12 38.36
C LYS A 2 12.06 21.61 38.11
N LYS A 3 11.98 20.76 39.15
CA LYS A 3 12.20 19.30 39.04
C LYS A 3 11.05 18.54 38.34
N TYR A 4 9.82 19.07 38.35
CA TYR A 4 8.67 18.40 37.74
C TYR A 4 8.56 18.64 36.23
N ILE A 5 9.15 19.73 35.73
CA ILE A 5 9.15 20.09 34.29
C ILE A 5 9.97 19.07 33.49
N ALA A 6 11.09 18.58 34.04
CA ALA A 6 11.94 17.58 33.38
C ALA A 6 11.24 16.23 33.20
N ILE A 7 10.37 15.85 34.14
CA ILE A 7 9.62 14.57 34.09
C ILE A 7 8.53 14.63 33.01
N ILE A 8 7.84 15.77 32.87
CA ILE A 8 6.82 15.95 31.83
C ILE A 8 7.45 15.96 30.43
N PHE A 9 8.64 16.57 30.28
CA PHE A 9 9.36 16.59 29.01
C PHE A 9 9.91 15.20 28.63
N ALA A 10 10.32 14.40 29.60
CA ALA A 10 10.78 13.02 29.38
C ALA A 10 9.63 12.06 28.99
N LEU A 11 8.40 12.26 29.51
CA LEU A 11 7.23 11.48 29.09
C LEU A 11 6.79 11.79 27.65
N PHE A 12 7.02 13.00 27.15
CA PHE A 12 6.70 13.36 25.76
C PHE A 12 7.65 12.75 24.73
N LEU A 13 8.85 12.33 25.13
CA LEU A 13 9.85 11.72 24.25
C LEU A 13 9.67 10.20 24.07
N LEU A 14 8.81 9.56 24.88
CA LEU A 14 8.55 8.12 24.83
C LEU A 14 7.35 7.72 23.97
N SER A 15 6.62 8.68 23.39
CA SER A 15 5.51 8.42 22.44
C SER A 15 6.02 8.23 21.00
N GLY A 16 7.16 7.53 20.85
CA GLY A 16 7.61 7.02 19.56
C GLY A 16 6.61 6.00 19.03
N CYS A 17 5.56 6.47 18.35
CA CYS A 17 4.61 5.63 17.64
C CYS A 17 5.40 4.81 16.61
N ALA A 18 5.56 3.51 16.85
CA ALA A 18 5.87 2.58 15.79
C ALA A 18 4.79 2.77 14.71
N GLY A 19 5.19 3.23 13.52
CA GLY A 19 4.26 3.57 12.46
C GLY A 19 3.41 2.36 12.11
N LYS A 20 2.08 2.54 12.03
CA LYS A 20 1.12 1.52 11.59
C LYS A 20 1.52 0.90 10.24
N TYR A 21 2.27 1.63 9.42
CA TYR A 21 2.73 1.26 8.09
C TYR A 21 4.23 1.51 7.96
N GLN A 22 4.89 0.75 7.08
CA GLN A 22 6.24 1.06 6.60
C GLN A 22 6.19 1.25 5.09
N SER A 23 6.94 2.24 4.60
CA SER A 23 7.06 2.56 3.18
C SER A 23 8.52 2.67 2.80
N LEU A 24 8.92 1.95 1.76
CA LEU A 24 10.24 2.03 1.16
C LEU A 24 10.12 2.72 -0.21
N LYS A 25 10.81 3.85 -0.36
CA LYS A 25 10.83 4.65 -1.58
C LYS A 25 12.12 4.37 -2.32
N LEU A 26 12.01 3.73 -3.47
CA LEU A 26 13.15 3.21 -4.24
C LEU A 26 13.42 4.00 -5.51
N GLY A 27 12.40 4.71 -6.01
CA GLY A 27 12.49 5.49 -7.22
C GLY A 27 11.64 6.77 -7.16
N GLN A 28 11.32 7.29 -8.33
CA GLN A 28 10.50 8.49 -8.51
C GLN A 28 9.35 8.19 -9.47
N ILE A 29 8.25 8.90 -9.31
CA ILE A 29 7.12 8.88 -10.23
C ILE A 29 7.19 10.11 -11.13
N ASP A 30 7.10 9.90 -12.44
CA ASP A 30 6.91 10.97 -13.40
C ASP A 30 5.47 11.50 -13.32
N SER A 31 5.31 12.72 -12.81
CA SER A 31 3.99 13.34 -12.65
C SER A 31 3.27 13.61 -13.97
N SER A 32 4.00 13.66 -15.09
CA SER A 32 3.43 13.86 -16.42
C SER A 32 2.76 12.60 -16.98
N ASN A 33 3.09 11.41 -16.42
CA ASN A 33 2.59 10.12 -16.88
C ASN A 33 1.99 9.28 -15.74
N LYS A 34 0.97 9.82 -15.08
CA LYS A 34 0.17 9.13 -14.06
C LYS A 34 -0.77 8.08 -14.67
N SER A 35 -0.23 6.96 -15.10
CA SER A 35 -1.01 5.79 -15.54
C SER A 35 -0.55 4.51 -14.84
N ILE A 36 -1.49 3.74 -14.32
CA ILE A 36 -1.19 2.54 -13.52
C ILE A 36 -2.13 1.38 -13.81
N THR A 37 -1.56 0.18 -13.98
CA THR A 37 -2.31 -1.07 -13.99
C THR A 37 -2.46 -1.55 -12.54
N VAL A 38 -3.68 -1.85 -12.12
CA VAL A 38 -4.01 -2.33 -10.76
C VAL A 38 -4.76 -3.66 -10.83
N PRO A 39 -4.81 -4.45 -9.76
CA PRO A 39 -5.60 -5.68 -9.76
C PRO A 39 -7.10 -5.42 -9.94
N GLY A 40 -7.80 -6.40 -10.52
CA GLY A 40 -9.21 -6.27 -10.88
C GLY A 40 -10.19 -6.18 -9.70
N ALA A 41 -10.05 -7.07 -8.71
CA ALA A 41 -10.94 -7.15 -7.57
C ALA A 41 -10.18 -7.60 -6.33
N GLY A 42 -10.58 -7.18 -5.13
CA GLY A 42 -9.88 -7.46 -3.87
C GLY A 42 -10.27 -6.48 -2.77
N ASN A 43 -9.94 -6.82 -1.51
CA ASN A 43 -10.19 -5.91 -0.38
C ASN A 43 -9.35 -4.63 -0.50
N ALA A 44 -9.93 -3.50 -0.10
CA ALA A 44 -9.36 -2.14 -0.23
C ALA A 44 -9.15 -1.63 -1.67
N LEU A 45 -9.31 -2.45 -2.71
CA LEU A 45 -9.07 -2.00 -4.08
C LEU A 45 -10.09 -0.98 -4.57
N PHE A 46 -11.32 -0.97 -4.06
CA PHE A 46 -12.28 0.08 -4.39
C PHE A 46 -11.77 1.44 -3.90
N GLU A 47 -11.40 1.52 -2.63
CA GLU A 47 -10.89 2.74 -2.00
C GLU A 47 -9.56 3.19 -2.64
N ILE A 48 -8.66 2.25 -2.95
CA ILE A 48 -7.40 2.53 -3.65
C ILE A 48 -7.67 3.09 -5.05
N LYS A 49 -8.54 2.46 -5.84
CA LYS A 49 -8.88 2.93 -7.19
C LYS A 49 -9.53 4.31 -7.15
N ALA A 50 -10.46 4.53 -6.22
CA ALA A 50 -11.09 5.83 -6.02
C ALA A 50 -10.06 6.91 -5.68
N ALA A 51 -9.15 6.62 -4.75
CA ALA A 51 -8.10 7.56 -4.35
C ALA A 51 -7.12 7.88 -5.48
N LEU A 52 -6.73 6.89 -6.29
CA LEU A 52 -5.88 7.06 -7.47
C LEU A 52 -6.58 7.92 -8.54
N ILE A 53 -7.83 7.61 -8.88
CA ILE A 53 -8.64 8.40 -9.83
C ILE A 53 -8.75 9.86 -9.36
N ASN A 54 -9.05 10.06 -8.07
CA ASN A 54 -9.15 11.40 -7.48
C ASN A 54 -7.82 12.16 -7.48
N ASP A 55 -6.68 11.47 -7.49
CA ASP A 55 -5.35 12.06 -7.65
C ASP A 55 -4.92 12.26 -9.13
N GLY A 56 -5.81 11.96 -10.08
CA GLY A 56 -5.58 12.16 -11.50
C GLY A 56 -4.90 11.00 -12.21
N TRP A 57 -4.84 9.81 -11.59
CA TRP A 57 -4.29 8.62 -12.25
C TRP A 57 -5.27 8.01 -13.24
N LYS A 58 -4.77 7.68 -14.43
CA LYS A 58 -5.46 6.80 -15.37
C LYS A 58 -5.25 5.35 -14.94
N ILE A 59 -6.34 4.65 -14.65
CA ILE A 59 -6.28 3.27 -14.15
C ILE A 59 -6.65 2.29 -15.25
N LYS A 60 -5.86 1.22 -15.37
CA LYS A 60 -6.25 0.00 -16.07
C LYS A 60 -6.31 -1.18 -15.11
N VAL A 61 -7.17 -2.13 -15.41
CA VAL A 61 -7.29 -3.36 -14.63
C VAL A 61 -6.41 -4.43 -15.28
N GLY A 62 -5.48 -4.97 -14.50
CA GLY A 62 -4.71 -6.16 -14.84
C GLY A 62 -5.38 -7.43 -14.31
N ASP A 63 -4.80 -8.57 -14.64
CA ASP A 63 -5.35 -9.87 -14.27
C ASP A 63 -5.14 -10.23 -12.79
N ALA A 64 -5.53 -11.45 -12.42
CA ALA A 64 -5.44 -11.95 -11.05
C ALA A 64 -3.98 -12.13 -10.56
N SER A 65 -2.96 -12.12 -11.43
CA SER A 65 -1.56 -12.25 -11.01
C SER A 65 -1.06 -11.06 -10.20
N LEU A 66 -1.76 -9.92 -10.29
CA LEU A 66 -1.42 -8.72 -9.55
C LEU A 66 -1.96 -8.74 -8.11
N LEU A 67 -2.80 -9.73 -7.75
CA LEU A 67 -3.35 -9.86 -6.40
C LEU A 67 -3.15 -11.25 -5.81
N GLU A 68 -2.50 -11.31 -4.65
CA GLU A 68 -2.42 -12.52 -3.84
C GLU A 68 -3.25 -12.39 -2.55
N THR A 69 -4.06 -13.41 -2.24
CA THR A 69 -4.90 -13.45 -1.03
C THR A 69 -4.68 -14.75 -0.27
N GLY A 70 -4.67 -14.72 1.06
CA GLY A 70 -4.33 -15.90 1.87
C GLY A 70 -5.18 -16.11 3.13
N THR A 71 -5.59 -17.37 3.33
CA THR A 71 -5.69 -18.06 4.64
C THR A 71 -4.91 -19.38 4.67
N ASN A 72 -4.54 -19.92 3.51
CA ASN A 72 -3.59 -21.04 3.31
C ASN A 72 -3.14 -20.99 1.83
N THR A 73 -1.93 -20.53 1.55
CA THR A 73 -1.42 -20.33 0.18
C THR A 73 -0.81 -21.62 -0.34
N SER A 74 -1.61 -22.46 -0.97
CA SER A 74 -1.09 -23.53 -1.85
C SER A 74 -1.68 -23.34 -3.25
N ASN A 75 -0.81 -22.94 -4.16
CA ASN A 75 -1.00 -22.81 -5.61
C ASN A 75 -1.86 -21.64 -6.11
N ILE A 76 -1.25 -20.46 -6.21
CA ILE A 76 -1.71 -19.41 -7.13
C ILE A 76 -0.99 -19.66 -8.45
N ASN A 77 -1.71 -20.21 -9.44
CA ASN A 77 -1.18 -20.49 -10.76
C ASN A 77 -1.64 -19.38 -11.72
N SER A 78 -0.84 -18.31 -11.83
CA SER A 78 -1.15 -17.19 -12.72
C SER A 78 -0.35 -17.31 -14.01
N LYS A 79 -1.02 -17.72 -15.09
CA LYS A 79 -0.51 -17.70 -16.46
C LYS A 79 -1.34 -16.74 -17.30
N THR A 80 -0.94 -15.47 -17.33
CA THR A 80 -1.30 -14.56 -18.42
C THR A 80 -0.18 -13.54 -18.60
N GLN A 81 0.29 -13.38 -19.84
CA GLN A 81 1.18 -12.30 -20.20
C GLN A 81 0.37 -10.99 -20.18
N VAL A 82 0.56 -10.19 -19.13
CA VAL A 82 -0.05 -8.87 -19.08
C VAL A 82 0.79 -7.91 -19.92
N THR A 83 0.25 -7.48 -21.07
CA THR A 83 0.78 -6.33 -21.78
C THR A 83 0.35 -5.07 -21.02
N HIS A 84 1.24 -4.51 -20.22
CA HIS A 84 1.00 -3.26 -19.52
C HIS A 84 1.34 -2.07 -20.43
N ASP A 85 0.33 -1.36 -20.92
CA ASP A 85 0.51 -0.10 -21.65
C ASP A 85 0.38 1.14 -20.74
N THR A 86 0.44 0.92 -19.42
CA THR A 86 0.53 1.98 -18.40
C THR A 86 1.98 2.21 -18.01
N ALA A 87 2.30 3.40 -17.49
CA ALA A 87 3.63 3.73 -16.98
C ALA A 87 4.04 2.84 -15.80
N TYR A 88 3.08 2.54 -14.92
CA TYR A 88 3.32 1.76 -13.71
C TYR A 88 2.39 0.55 -13.61
N ARG A 89 2.76 -0.44 -12.80
CA ARG A 89 1.87 -1.54 -12.38
C ARG A 89 1.93 -1.71 -10.87
N MET A 90 0.81 -2.11 -10.28
CA MET A 90 0.67 -2.36 -8.85
C MET A 90 0.48 -3.86 -8.60
N TYR A 91 1.33 -4.43 -7.76
CA TYR A 91 1.09 -5.69 -7.09
C TYR A 91 0.54 -5.43 -5.70
N MET A 92 -0.38 -6.28 -5.26
CA MET A 92 -0.94 -6.22 -3.93
C MET A 92 -1.06 -7.61 -3.34
N SER A 93 -0.79 -7.74 -2.04
CA SER A 93 -1.18 -8.91 -1.27
C SER A 93 -1.79 -8.48 0.06
N TYR A 94 -2.72 -9.26 0.58
CA TYR A 94 -3.30 -8.99 1.90
C TYR A 94 -3.77 -10.26 2.61
N THR A 95 -3.80 -10.16 3.95
CA THR A 95 -4.40 -11.15 4.85
C THR A 95 -5.61 -10.55 5.53
N LEU A 96 -6.69 -11.33 5.64
CA LEU A 96 -7.90 -10.95 6.35
C LEU A 96 -7.97 -11.61 7.73
N SER A 97 -8.54 -10.92 8.71
CA SER A 97 -8.91 -11.54 9.97
C SER A 97 -10.04 -12.55 9.78
N ASN A 98 -9.90 -13.73 10.37
CA ASN A 98 -10.95 -14.75 10.47
C ASN A 98 -12.02 -14.44 11.53
N ARG A 99 -11.86 -13.35 12.32
CA ARG A 99 -12.81 -12.97 13.37
C ARG A 99 -14.00 -12.21 12.76
N GLN A 100 -15.18 -12.33 13.40
CA GLN A 100 -16.50 -11.84 12.95
C GLN A 100 -16.59 -10.38 12.43
N ARG A 101 -15.62 -9.52 12.72
CA ARG A 101 -15.62 -8.12 12.26
C ARG A 101 -14.85 -7.88 10.95
N GLY A 102 -14.22 -8.91 10.37
CA GLY A 102 -13.43 -8.77 9.14
C GLY A 102 -12.32 -7.71 9.24
N GLY A 103 -11.57 -7.52 8.17
CA GLY A 103 -10.56 -6.47 8.08
C GLY A 103 -9.18 -6.98 7.71
N ILE A 104 -8.37 -6.11 7.12
CA ILE A 104 -7.01 -6.41 6.66
C ILE A 104 -6.08 -6.37 7.88
N THR A 105 -5.34 -7.46 8.11
CA THR A 105 -4.38 -7.58 9.24
C THR A 105 -2.94 -7.48 8.79
N ALA A 106 -2.68 -7.74 7.51
CA ALA A 106 -1.39 -7.52 6.88
C ALA A 106 -1.61 -7.22 5.40
N PHE A 107 -0.74 -6.42 4.82
CA PHE A 107 -0.76 -6.16 3.38
C PHE A 107 0.64 -5.80 2.87
N ASN A 108 0.85 -5.98 1.57
CA ASN A 108 1.96 -5.45 0.81
C ASN A 108 1.41 -4.80 -0.46
N ILE A 109 1.88 -3.61 -0.79
CA ILE A 109 1.63 -2.94 -2.07
C ILE A 109 3.00 -2.61 -2.67
N SER A 110 3.22 -3.07 -3.90
CA SER A 110 4.43 -2.78 -4.69
C SER A 110 4.03 -2.04 -5.96
N ILE A 111 4.69 -0.92 -6.24
CA ILE A 111 4.53 -0.16 -7.48
C ILE A 111 5.81 -0.30 -8.29
N VAL A 112 5.66 -0.74 -9.53
CA VAL A 112 6.78 -1.03 -10.44
C VAL A 112 6.67 -0.15 -11.69
N ASP A 113 7.77 0.46 -12.10
CA ASP A 113 7.90 1.15 -13.39
C ASP A 113 7.95 0.10 -14.52
N ASN A 114 7.04 0.18 -15.48
CA ASN A 114 6.98 -0.80 -16.57
C ASN A 114 8.11 -0.65 -17.60
N LYS A 115 8.74 0.52 -17.69
CA LYS A 115 9.87 0.77 -18.60
C LYS A 115 11.14 0.13 -18.07
N THR A 116 11.44 0.29 -16.79
CA THR A 116 12.67 -0.23 -16.17
C THR A 116 12.49 -1.57 -15.48
N ASN A 117 11.25 -1.96 -15.17
CA ASN A 117 10.91 -3.07 -14.28
C ASN A 117 11.43 -2.91 -12.84
N GLU A 118 11.76 -1.69 -12.43
CA GLU A 118 12.21 -1.40 -11.06
C GLU A 118 11.02 -1.08 -10.15
N GLU A 119 11.04 -1.62 -8.94
CA GLU A 119 10.12 -1.17 -7.89
C GLU A 119 10.46 0.27 -7.50
N VAL A 120 9.46 1.14 -7.51
CA VAL A 120 9.61 2.57 -7.16
C VAL A 120 9.05 2.89 -5.79
N LEU A 121 8.09 2.08 -5.32
CA LEU A 121 7.48 2.18 -4.00
C LEU A 121 7.07 0.79 -3.50
N ASN A 122 7.44 0.48 -2.26
CA ASN A 122 6.89 -0.64 -1.50
C ASN A 122 6.22 -0.11 -0.23
N MET A 123 5.00 -0.58 0.07
CA MET A 123 4.28 -0.24 1.29
C MET A 123 3.80 -1.51 1.97
N VAL A 124 4.16 -1.70 3.24
CA VAL A 124 3.80 -2.87 4.02
C VAL A 124 3.06 -2.48 5.30
N GLY A 125 2.04 -3.27 5.62
CA GLY A 125 1.45 -3.33 6.94
C GLY A 125 1.64 -4.74 7.49
N ASN A 126 2.28 -4.87 8.65
CA ASN A 126 2.48 -6.16 9.30
C ASN A 126 1.49 -6.34 10.45
N ALA A 127 1.13 -7.59 10.74
CA ALA A 127 0.31 -7.98 11.87
C ALA A 127 1.09 -7.84 13.18
N GLN A 128 1.46 -6.63 13.59
CA GLN A 128 1.85 -6.37 14.96
C GLN A 128 0.57 -6.22 15.79
N ASP A 129 0.49 -7.04 16.84
CA ASP A 129 -0.63 -7.26 17.78
C ASP A 129 -1.89 -6.41 17.55
N TYR A 130 -2.87 -6.98 16.85
CA TYR A 130 -4.25 -6.49 16.68
C TYR A 130 -4.46 -5.26 15.79
N VAL A 131 -3.45 -4.78 15.07
CA VAL A 131 -3.64 -3.71 14.10
C VAL A 131 -4.56 -4.19 12.97
N ARG A 132 -5.69 -3.48 12.81
CA ARG A 132 -6.55 -3.58 11.64
C ARG A 132 -6.32 -2.37 10.74
N TYR A 133 -6.11 -2.68 9.47
CA TYR A 133 -5.91 -1.70 8.43
C TYR A 133 -7.26 -1.36 7.81
N GLU A 134 -7.68 -0.11 8.00
CA GLU A 134 -8.87 0.40 7.33
C GLU A 134 -8.54 0.66 5.87
N ARG A 135 -9.48 0.32 4.98
CA ARG A 135 -9.27 0.40 3.52
C ARG A 135 -8.94 1.82 3.07
N ASN A 136 -9.63 2.80 3.66
CA ASN A 136 -9.38 4.22 3.42
C ASN A 136 -8.00 4.69 3.90
N ASP A 137 -7.50 4.14 5.01
CA ASP A 137 -6.16 4.45 5.50
C ASP A 137 -5.09 3.92 4.54
N ILE A 138 -5.27 2.70 4.02
CA ILE A 138 -4.35 2.12 3.02
C ILE A 138 -4.33 3.01 1.77
N ALA A 139 -5.50 3.36 1.25
CA ALA A 139 -5.64 4.17 0.05
C ALA A 139 -5.01 5.57 0.22
N SER A 140 -5.32 6.26 1.32
CA SER A 140 -4.78 7.59 1.60
C SER A 140 -3.26 7.59 1.82
N ASN A 141 -2.71 6.58 2.51
CA ASN A 141 -1.27 6.43 2.68
C ASN A 141 -0.55 6.10 1.37
N LEU A 142 -1.16 5.31 0.48
CA LEU A 142 -0.63 5.06 -0.85
C LEU A 142 -0.50 6.37 -1.63
N ILE A 143 -1.56 7.18 -1.70
CA ILE A 143 -1.53 8.47 -2.41
C ILE A 143 -0.51 9.42 -1.79
N LYS A 144 -0.44 9.49 -0.46
CA LYS A 144 0.57 10.31 0.23
C LYS A 144 1.98 9.91 -0.20
N ASN A 145 2.31 8.62 -0.16
CA ASN A 145 3.64 8.15 -0.54
C ASN A 145 3.95 8.39 -2.02
N LEU A 146 2.98 8.18 -2.91
CA LEU A 146 3.13 8.46 -4.34
C LEU A 146 3.43 9.95 -4.59
N LYS A 147 2.78 10.87 -3.87
CA LYS A 147 3.07 12.31 -3.97
C LYS A 147 4.46 12.67 -3.49
N GLU A 148 4.93 12.04 -2.41
CA GLU A 148 6.26 12.30 -1.85
C GLU A 148 7.41 11.87 -2.77
N ILE A 149 7.14 11.02 -3.77
CA ILE A 149 8.11 10.58 -4.78
C ILE A 149 7.82 11.10 -6.19
N GLN A 150 6.83 11.99 -6.34
CA GLN A 150 6.53 12.63 -7.63
C GLN A 150 7.56 13.72 -7.96
N ARG A 151 7.97 13.78 -9.23
CA ARG A 151 8.75 14.90 -9.81
C ARG A 151 7.97 15.60 -10.90
#